data_AF-A0A7K1ZRD6-F1
#
_entry.id   AF-A0A7K1ZRD6-F1
#
_cell.length_a   1.000
_cell.length_b   1.000
_cell.length_c   1.000
_cell.angle_alpha   90.00
_cell.angle_beta   90.00
_cell.angle_gamma   90.00
#
_symmetry.space_group_name_H-M   'P 1'
#
loop_
_entity.id
_entity.type
_entity.pdbx_description
1 polymer ?
#
loop_
_entity_poly.entity_id
_entity_poly.type
_entity_poly.pdbx_seq_one_letter_code
_entity_poly.pdbx_strand_id
1 'polypeptide(L)'
;MYPRILEIPLPIEFLGSSTLTVNSFGTMMAIGFLVAAWLMQRELDRLYSEGRLGPVRIRSKEKGRKKQFVEASPSSLVGSVTVIAVVAGIVGAKIFHILENWGDFMADPLGMIFSRGGLTFYGGLLLAAVGIIWY
;
A
#
# COMPACT_ATOMS: atom_id res chain seq x y z
N MET A 1 1.51 24.12 0.86
CA MET A 1 1.14 23.66 -0.50
C MET A 1 2.26 22.75 -0.99
N TYR A 2 1.96 21.51 -1.37
CA TYR A 2 2.98 20.61 -1.94
C TYR A 2 3.17 20.92 -3.42
N PRO A 3 4.41 20.84 -3.95
CA PRO A 3 4.65 21.04 -5.37
C PRO A 3 3.93 19.97 -6.19
N ARG A 4 3.35 20.40 -7.31
CA ARG A 4 2.71 19.51 -8.30
C ARG A 4 3.79 19.15 -9.33
N ILE A 5 4.03 17.85 -9.53
CA ILE A 5 5.10 17.37 -10.43
C ILE A 5 4.58 17.29 -11.86
N LEU A 6 3.34 16.82 -12.02
CA LEU A 6 2.77 16.53 -13.33
C LEU A 6 1.29 16.88 -13.31
N GLU A 7 0.84 17.68 -14.27
CA GLU A 7 -0.57 17.95 -14.52
C GLU A 7 -0.89 17.44 -15.92
N ILE A 8 -1.62 16.33 -16.01
CA ILE A 8 -2.05 15.78 -17.30
C ILE A 8 -3.47 16.30 -17.55
N PRO A 9 -3.70 17.13 -18.58
CA PRO A 9 -5.05 17.49 -18.99
C PRO A 9 -5.73 16.24 -19.57
N LEU A 10 -6.84 15.83 -18.98
CA LEU A 10 -7.60 14.68 -19.47
C LEU A 10 -8.72 15.16 -20.40
N PRO A 11 -8.95 14.50 -21.55
CA PRO A 11 -10.03 14.83 -22.47
C PRO A 11 -11.43 14.49 -21.92
N ILE A 12 -11.50 13.83 -20.76
CA ILE A 12 -12.72 13.35 -20.12
C ILE A 12 -12.71 13.79 -18.66
N GLU A 13 -13.81 14.36 -18.16
CA GLU A 13 -13.98 14.75 -16.76
C GLU A 13 -14.03 13.51 -15.86
N PHE A 14 -12.90 13.16 -15.26
CA PHE A 14 -12.83 12.09 -14.27
C PHE A 14 -12.93 12.70 -12.86
N LEU A 15 -14.02 12.38 -12.16
CA LEU A 15 -14.20 12.70 -10.73
C LEU A 15 -14.12 14.22 -10.41
N GLY A 16 -14.73 15.07 -11.25
CA GLY A 16 -14.89 16.51 -11.00
C GLY A 16 -13.63 17.37 -11.25
N SER A 17 -12.57 16.83 -11.83
CA SER A 17 -11.38 17.60 -12.22
C SER A 17 -10.96 17.29 -13.66
N SER A 18 -10.74 18.33 -14.47
CA SER A 18 -10.20 18.24 -15.84
C SER A 18 -8.69 17.95 -15.88
N THR A 19 -8.03 17.93 -14.71
CA THR A 19 -6.58 17.70 -14.59
C THR A 19 -6.28 16.58 -13.62
N LEU A 20 -5.49 15.61 -14.08
CA LEU A 20 -4.86 14.63 -13.20
C LEU A 20 -3.61 15.25 -12.59
N THR A 21 -3.72 15.70 -11.33
CA THR A 21 -2.60 16.31 -10.59
C THR A 21 -1.80 15.24 -9.84
N VAL A 22 -0.53 15.08 -10.19
CA VAL A 22 0.42 14.24 -9.44
C VAL A 22 1.19 15.12 -8.46
N ASN A 23 1.00 14.88 -7.17
CA ASN A 23 1.64 15.65 -6.10
C ASN A 23 3.00 15.07 -5.71
N SER A 24 4.01 15.91 -5.45
CA SER A 24 5.34 15.46 -5.04
C SER A 24 5.33 14.61 -3.79
N PHE A 25 4.43 14.91 -2.86
CA PHE A 25 4.28 14.14 -1.63
C PHE A 25 3.93 12.67 -1.89
N GLY A 26 2.92 12.41 -2.74
CA GLY A 26 2.50 11.05 -3.08
C GLY A 26 3.58 10.31 -3.85
N THR A 27 4.23 10.99 -4.81
CA THR A 27 5.34 10.40 -5.57
C THR A 27 6.51 10.00 -4.67
N MET A 28 6.92 10.87 -3.75
CA MET A 28 8.01 10.58 -2.81
C MET A 28 7.64 9.44 -1.87
N MET A 29 6.39 9.41 -1.37
CA MET A 29 5.90 8.34 -0.51
C MET A 29 5.91 6.99 -1.24
N ALA A 30 5.47 6.96 -2.51
CA ALA A 30 5.50 5.75 -3.32
C ALA A 30 6.94 5.23 -3.53
N ILE A 31 7.89 6.13 -3.82
CA ILE A 31 9.31 5.77 -3.91
C ILE A 31 9.80 5.21 -2.57
N GLY A 32 9.43 5.83 -1.45
CA GLY A 32 9.78 5.36 -0.11
C GLY A 32 9.33 3.92 0.16
N PHE A 33 8.08 3.58 -0.17
CA PHE A 33 7.58 2.20 -0.03
C PHE A 33 8.33 1.21 -0.92
N LEU A 34 8.61 1.57 -2.17
CA LEU A 34 9.35 0.71 -3.10
C LEU A 34 10.79 0.47 -2.62
N VAL A 35 11.48 1.51 -2.18
CA VAL A 35 12.84 1.42 -1.65
C VAL A 35 12.87 0.60 -0.35
N ALA A 36 11.91 0.82 0.55
CA ALA A 36 11.81 0.06 1.79
C ALA A 36 11.56 -1.43 1.53
N ALA A 37 10.64 -1.76 0.61
CA ALA A 37 10.36 -3.14 0.23
C ALA A 37 11.59 -3.81 -0.41
N TRP A 38 12.29 -3.09 -1.28
CA TRP A 38 13.50 -3.59 -1.94
C TRP A 38 14.66 -3.80 -0.95
N LEU A 39 14.88 -2.86 -0.03
CA LEU A 39 15.87 -3.00 1.03
C LEU A 39 15.54 -4.18 1.95
N MET A 40 14.27 -4.32 2.33
CA MET A 40 13.82 -5.42 3.18
C MET A 40 13.97 -6.78 2.48
N GLN A 41 13.66 -6.87 1.19
CA GLN A 41 13.91 -8.08 0.40
C GLN A 41 15.40 -8.45 0.38
N ARG A 42 16.26 -7.46 0.08
CA ARG A 42 17.72 -7.67 0.06
C ARG A 42 18.27 -8.11 1.40
N GLU A 43 17.80 -7.50 2.49
CA GLU A 43 18.25 -7.85 3.83
C GLU A 43 17.79 -9.25 4.23
N LEU A 44 16.55 -9.63 3.90
CA LEU A 44 16.07 -10.99 4.16
C LEU A 44 16.81 -12.04 3.31
N ASP A 45 17.12 -11.74 2.05
CA ASP A 45 17.92 -12.62 1.20
C ASP A 45 19.35 -12.75 1.72
N ARG A 46 19.94 -11.66 2.22
CA ARG A 46 21.26 -11.67 2.87
C ARG A 46 21.25 -12.53 4.14
N LEU A 47 20.23 -12.37 4.98
CA LEU A 47 20.10 -13.16 6.21
C LEU A 47 19.79 -14.64 5.93
N TYR A 48 19.06 -14.94 4.86
CA TYR A 48 18.79 -16.29 4.42
C TYR A 48 20.04 -16.97 3.86
N SER A 49 20.84 -16.27 3.04
CA SER A 49 22.09 -16.81 2.50
C SER A 49 23.16 -17.05 3.59
N GLU A 50 23.13 -16.25 4.66
CA GLU A 50 23.94 -16.45 5.87
C GLU A 50 23.43 -17.59 6.76
N GLY A 51 22.31 -18.24 6.43
CA GLY A 51 21.70 -19.30 7.23
C GLY A 51 21.10 -18.82 8.55
N ARG A 52 20.94 -17.50 8.74
CA ARG A 52 20.38 -16.88 9.96
C ARG A 52 18.86 -16.93 10.00
N LEU A 53 18.21 -17.17 8.85
CA LEU A 53 16.77 -17.32 8.73
C LEU A 53 16.43 -18.69 8.16
N GLY A 54 15.44 -19.36 8.76
CA GLY A 54 14.88 -20.59 8.24
C GLY A 54 14.07 -20.36 6.96
N PRO A 55 13.92 -21.39 6.10
CA PRO A 55 13.13 -21.29 4.89
C PRO A 55 11.65 -21.12 5.21
N VAL A 56 10.97 -20.32 4.41
CA VAL A 56 9.51 -20.21 4.45
C VAL A 56 8.94 -21.10 3.36
N ARG A 57 7.96 -21.93 3.75
CA ARG A 57 7.25 -22.80 2.81
C ARG A 57 6.19 -22.00 2.10
N ILE A 58 6.41 -21.72 0.82
CA ILE A 58 5.42 -21.04 -0.01
C ILE A 58 4.81 -22.07 -0.96
N ARG A 59 3.51 -21.93 -1.23
CA ARG A 59 2.88 -22.70 -2.31
C ARG A 59 3.38 -22.13 -3.64
N SER A 60 4.18 -22.91 -4.38
CA SER A 60 4.63 -22.52 -5.72
C SER A 60 3.40 -22.29 -6.62
N LYS A 61 3.20 -21.03 -7.02
CA LYS A 61 2.21 -20.63 -8.04
C LYS A 61 2.88 -20.65 -9.42
N GLU A 62 3.42 -21.80 -9.82
CA GLU A 62 3.87 -21.96 -11.20
C GLU A 62 2.71 -22.44 -12.07
N LYS A 63 2.33 -21.61 -13.04
CA LYS A 63 1.21 -21.83 -13.96
C LYS A 63 1.61 -22.92 -14.97
N GLY A 64 1.52 -24.19 -14.58
CA GLY A 64 1.65 -25.33 -15.50
C GLY A 64 2.46 -26.55 -15.03
N ARG A 65 3.15 -26.52 -13.89
CA ARG A 65 3.89 -27.70 -13.37
C ARG A 65 3.61 -27.93 -11.89
N LYS A 66 3.67 -29.22 -11.51
CA LYS A 66 3.17 -29.82 -10.26
C LYS A 66 3.41 -28.95 -9.02
N LYS A 67 2.37 -28.83 -8.19
CA LYS A 67 2.36 -28.15 -6.88
C LYS A 67 3.43 -28.73 -5.96
N GLN A 68 4.65 -28.20 -6.03
CA GLN A 68 5.70 -28.48 -5.06
C GLN A 68 5.77 -27.32 -4.06
N PHE A 69 5.81 -27.67 -2.78
CA PHE A 69 6.22 -26.74 -1.74
C PHE A 69 7.72 -26.53 -1.94
N VAL A 70 8.10 -25.38 -2.46
CA VAL A 70 9.50 -25.00 -2.63
C VAL A 70 9.88 -24.21 -1.39
N GLU A 71 10.95 -24.62 -0.72
CA GLU A 71 11.58 -23.84 0.33
C GLU A 71 12.16 -22.58 -0.30
N ALA A 72 11.62 -21.42 0.09
CA ALA A 72 12.02 -20.16 -0.48
C ALA A 72 12.35 -19.16 0.62
N SER A 73 13.15 -18.16 0.24
CA SER A 73 13.56 -17.09 1.15
C SER A 73 12.34 -16.34 1.69
N PRO A 74 12.35 -15.92 2.97
CA PRO A 74 11.32 -15.03 3.53
C PRO A 74 11.08 -13.75 2.71
N SER A 75 12.05 -13.33 1.89
CA SER A 75 11.95 -12.16 1.00
C SER A 75 10.75 -12.23 0.04
N SER A 76 10.34 -13.43 -0.34
CA SER A 76 9.17 -13.71 -1.19
C SER A 76 7.85 -13.18 -0.63
N LEU A 77 7.73 -13.09 0.71
CA LEU A 77 6.53 -12.58 1.38
C LEU A 77 6.49 -11.06 1.39
N VAL A 78 7.64 -10.39 1.31
CA VAL A 78 7.75 -8.94 1.46
C VAL A 78 6.85 -8.23 0.46
N GLY A 79 6.83 -8.66 -0.80
CA GLY A 79 5.97 -8.02 -1.81
C GLY A 79 4.48 -8.06 -1.42
N SER A 80 4.01 -9.21 -0.94
CA SER A 80 2.61 -9.38 -0.50
C SER A 80 2.32 -8.53 0.74
N VAL A 81 3.22 -8.56 1.74
CA VAL A 81 3.11 -7.76 2.97
C VAL A 81 3.11 -6.27 2.65
N THR A 82 3.98 -5.79 1.77
CA THR A 82 4.02 -4.38 1.34
C THR A 82 2.71 -3.95 0.68
N VAL A 83 2.17 -4.76 -0.23
CA VAL A 83 0.89 -4.46 -0.88
C VAL A 83 -0.24 -4.39 0.15
N ILE A 84 -0.31 -5.35 1.07
CA ILE A 84 -1.30 -5.36 2.15
C ILE A 84 -1.14 -4.11 3.02
N ALA A 85 0.08 -3.77 3.43
CA ALA A 85 0.37 -2.61 4.26
C ALA A 85 -0.08 -1.30 3.61
N VAL A 86 0.23 -1.10 2.32
CA VAL A 86 -0.13 0.11 1.57
C VAL A 86 -1.64 0.20 1.38
N VAL A 87 -2.29 -0.88 0.95
CA VAL A 87 -3.73 -0.88 0.69
C VAL A 87 -4.52 -0.73 1.99
N ALA A 88 -4.26 -1.57 2.99
CA ALA A 88 -4.93 -1.49 4.28
C ALA A 88 -4.63 -0.18 5.01
N GLY A 89 -3.42 0.39 4.82
CA GLY A 89 -3.04 1.68 5.36
C GLY A 89 -3.84 2.84 4.76
N ILE A 90 -3.98 2.90 3.43
CA ILE A 90 -4.78 3.94 2.77
C ILE A 90 -6.26 3.79 3.12
N VAL A 91 -6.78 2.55 3.07
CA VAL A 91 -8.18 2.26 3.40
C VAL A 91 -8.48 2.59 4.86
N GLY A 92 -7.62 2.19 5.80
CA GLY A 92 -7.79 2.50 7.22
C GLY A 92 -7.71 3.98 7.52
N ALA A 93 -6.79 4.69 6.88
CA ALA A 93 -6.70 6.13 7.03
C ALA A 93 -7.99 6.83 6.57
N LYS A 94 -8.63 6.33 5.52
CA LYS A 94 -9.89 6.87 5.01
C LYS A 94 -11.08 6.53 5.90
N ILE A 95 -11.19 5.27 6.34
CA ILE A 95 -12.26 4.81 7.23
C ILE A 95 -12.25 5.61 8.53
N PHE A 96 -11.08 5.73 9.16
CA PHE A 96 -10.97 6.49 10.40
C PHE A 96 -11.28 7.96 10.19
N HIS A 97 -10.88 8.56 9.07
CA HIS A 97 -11.26 9.93 8.75
C HIS A 97 -12.77 10.13 8.66
N ILE A 98 -13.50 9.16 8.08
CA ILE A 98 -14.97 9.15 8.01
C ILE A 98 -15.59 9.03 9.40
N LEU A 99 -15.05 8.15 10.24
CA LEU A 99 -15.52 7.97 11.62
C LEU A 99 -15.30 9.24 12.48
N GLU A 100 -14.18 9.93 12.27
CA GLU A 100 -13.84 11.17 12.98
C GLU A 100 -14.76 12.33 12.59
N ASN A 101 -15.08 12.45 11.30
CA ASN A 101 -15.92 13.53 10.76
C ASN A 101 -17.28 12.99 10.30
N TRP A 102 -17.95 12.25 11.18
CA TRP A 102 -19.22 11.59 10.88
C TRP A 102 -20.33 12.57 10.45
N GLY A 103 -20.33 13.79 11.00
CA GLY A 103 -21.26 14.85 10.62
C GLY A 103 -21.09 15.29 9.16
N ASP A 104 -19.84 15.53 8.75
CA ASP A 104 -19.51 15.93 7.37
C ASP A 104 -19.75 14.77 6.38
N PHE A 105 -19.51 13.54 6.82
CA PHE A 105 -19.81 12.34 6.04
C PHE A 105 -21.30 12.20 5.73
N MET A 106 -22.18 12.52 6.69
CA MET A 106 -23.64 12.48 6.46
C MET A 106 -24.11 13.58 5.52
N ALA A 107 -23.41 14.71 5.48
CA ALA A 107 -23.74 15.83 4.60
C ALA A 107 -23.31 15.56 3.14
N ASP A 108 -22.11 14.99 2.92
CA ASP A 108 -21.61 14.63 1.59
C ASP A 108 -20.77 13.34 1.61
N PRO A 109 -21.42 12.16 1.57
CA PRO A 109 -20.72 10.88 1.71
C PRO A 109 -19.84 10.57 0.50
N LEU A 110 -20.30 10.93 -0.71
CA LEU A 110 -19.55 10.68 -1.94
C LEU A 110 -18.35 11.61 -2.05
N GLY A 111 -18.54 12.90 -1.77
CA GLY A 111 -17.44 13.86 -1.77
C GLY A 111 -16.38 13.50 -0.73
N MET A 112 -16.79 13.04 0.45
CA MET A 112 -15.85 12.65 1.48
C MET A 112 -15.06 11.39 1.12
N ILE A 113 -15.70 10.34 0.59
CA ILE A 113 -15.02 9.09 0.19
C ILE A 113 -14.07 9.33 -0.99
N PHE A 114 -14.51 10.07 -2.00
CA PHE A 114 -13.74 10.29 -3.23
C PHE A 114 -12.79 11.50 -3.16
N SER A 115 -12.83 12.26 -2.07
CA SER A 115 -11.86 13.33 -1.83
C SER A 115 -10.44 12.79 -1.80
N ARG A 116 -9.53 13.51 -2.47
CA ARG A 116 -8.08 13.25 -2.46
C ARG A 116 -7.43 13.57 -1.11
N GLY A 117 -8.17 14.22 -0.19
CA GLY A 117 -7.74 14.54 1.16
C GLY A 117 -8.39 13.66 2.23
N GLY A 118 -8.04 13.94 3.49
CA GLY A 118 -8.69 13.29 4.62
C GLY A 118 -8.16 11.87 4.88
N LEU A 119 -6.89 11.77 5.25
CA LEU A 119 -6.23 10.51 5.60
C LEU A 119 -5.74 10.59 7.05
N THR A 120 -6.40 9.87 7.94
CA THR A 120 -6.06 9.85 9.36
C THR A 120 -4.93 8.83 9.61
N PHE A 121 -3.73 9.32 9.96
CA PHE A 121 -2.50 8.51 10.03
C PHE A 121 -2.63 7.26 10.91
N TYR A 122 -3.17 7.42 12.13
CA TYR A 122 -3.27 6.33 13.09
C TYR A 122 -4.26 5.25 12.65
N GLY A 123 -5.32 5.63 11.93
CA GLY A 123 -6.26 4.67 11.33
C GLY A 123 -5.62 3.82 10.25
N GLY A 124 -4.72 4.43 9.45
CA GLY A 124 -3.93 3.71 8.47
C GLY A 124 -2.93 2.76 9.12
N LEU A 125 -2.21 3.21 10.15
CA LEU A 125 -1.28 2.36 10.89
C LEU A 125 -1.97 1.14 11.51
N LEU A 126 -3.14 1.34 12.12
CA LEU A 126 -3.88 0.29 12.81
C LEU A 126 -4.40 -0.77 11.84
N LEU A 127 -5.07 -0.39 10.75
CA LEU A 127 -5.56 -1.39 9.78
C LEU A 127 -4.43 -2.04 8.98
N ALA A 128 -3.33 -1.34 8.70
CA ALA A 128 -2.14 -1.95 8.11
C ALA A 128 -1.58 -3.05 9.02
N ALA A 129 -1.41 -2.78 10.31
CA ALA A 129 -0.93 -3.77 11.27
C ALA A 129 -1.86 -4.98 11.37
N VAL A 130 -3.16 -4.76 11.50
CA VAL A 130 -4.17 -5.85 11.54
C VAL A 130 -4.14 -6.67 10.25
N GLY A 131 -4.05 -6.02 9.09
CA GLY A 131 -3.99 -6.70 7.79
C GLY A 131 -2.75 -7.58 7.63
N ILE A 132 -1.60 -7.13 8.13
CA ILE A 132 -0.36 -7.91 8.11
C ILE A 132 -0.42 -9.09 9.10
N ILE A 133 -0.97 -8.88 10.30
CA ILE A 133 -1.10 -9.95 11.32
C ILE A 133 -2.03 -11.07 10.85
N TRP A 134 -3.06 -10.73 10.08
CA TRP A 134 -4.00 -11.71 9.53
C TRP A 134 -3.37 -12.59 8.43
N TYR A 135 -2.43 -12.02 7.66
CA TYR A 135 -1.84 -12.64 6.47
C TYR A 135 -0.81 -13.72 6.80
#